data_AF-A0A6L8N237-F1
#
_entry.id   AF-A0A6L8N237-F1
#
_cell.length_a   1.000
_cell.length_b   1.000
_cell.length_c   1.000
_cell.angle_alpha   90.00
_cell.angle_beta   90.00
_cell.angle_gamma   90.00
#
_symmetry.space_group_name_H-M   'P 1'
#
loop_
_entity.id
_entity.type
_entity.pdbx_description
1 polymer ?
#
loop_
_entity_poly.entity_id
_entity_poly.type
_entity_poly.pdbx_seq_one_letter_code
_entity_poly.pdbx_strand_id
1 'polypeptide(L)'
;PRPKLSAAEAADDGRVTRLTGDGTTADRLDIVVIGDGYTAAELPRFHSDARAIWDQTAAVEPYTTYRGLFNVWAVDAVSNETGVTGDPDRATVRDTALGSYFWCGDIERLLCVDQAKVDRYAAKAPEADLVIVLANSAKYGGAGYNEPSQSLGYEGIATASAGNPKSGQVAIHETGHSLGKLADEYFYPGYPGYEQYTGPEPADVNISTLTAAGIGAGRVKWHRWLGETSPDGGTVGAYEGGGYFVKGLNRPTENSMMRSVDKPFNLPGTEAMIAGFYRHAKPVTAVTPTTGVLRLRHTAKAAPVKLTGADGRQLALRWYLDGKELTRFAGRTEVKVAHLAPRLLDRRVHQLTVTAEDRTPSVRDPKIAATLKSSVTWSVRF
;
A
#
# COMPACT_ATOMS: atom_id res chain seq x y z
N PRO A 1 9.04 38.25 0.16
CA PRO A 1 8.09 37.63 1.11
C PRO A 1 6.92 37.00 0.34
N ARG A 2 6.80 35.67 0.38
CA ARG A 2 5.65 34.97 -0.22
C ARG A 2 4.36 35.36 0.52
N PRO A 3 3.22 35.55 -0.17
CA PRO A 3 1.98 35.92 0.50
C PRO A 3 1.60 34.81 1.49
N LYS A 4 1.17 35.22 2.68
CA LYS A 4 0.57 34.30 3.65
C LYS A 4 -0.87 34.04 3.21
N LEU A 5 -1.35 32.82 3.40
CA LEU A 5 -2.78 32.50 3.28
C LEU A 5 -3.60 33.52 4.08
N SER A 6 -4.73 33.94 3.52
CA SER A 6 -5.74 34.70 4.24
C SER A 6 -6.29 33.89 5.42
N ALA A 7 -6.96 34.56 6.37
CA ALA A 7 -7.56 33.88 7.51
C ALA A 7 -8.61 32.82 7.11
N ALA A 8 -9.32 33.04 6.00
CA ALA A 8 -10.29 32.08 5.47
C ALA A 8 -9.59 30.86 4.86
N GLU A 9 -8.58 31.08 4.02
CA GLU A 9 -7.79 30.01 3.40
C GLU A 9 -7.05 29.17 4.46
N ALA A 10 -6.52 29.83 5.50
CA ALA A 10 -5.86 29.14 6.62
C ALA A 10 -6.82 28.30 7.47
N ALA A 11 -8.13 28.57 7.43
CA ALA A 11 -9.13 27.76 8.14
C ALA A 11 -9.46 26.46 7.38
N ASP A 12 -9.28 26.44 6.05
CA ASP A 12 -9.42 25.25 5.23
C ASP A 12 -8.13 24.43 5.18
N ASP A 13 -6.98 25.06 5.40
CA ASP A 13 -5.68 24.39 5.40
C ASP A 13 -5.57 23.31 6.48
N GLY A 14 -5.31 22.07 6.04
CA GLY A 14 -5.15 20.91 6.90
C GLY A 14 -6.43 20.19 7.26
N ARG A 15 -7.57 20.58 6.69
CA ARG A 15 -8.81 19.85 6.89
C ARG A 15 -8.66 18.41 6.40
N VAL A 16 -9.13 17.48 7.22
CA VAL A 16 -9.08 16.03 6.94
C VAL A 16 -10.47 15.54 6.58
N THR A 17 -10.56 14.79 5.48
CA THR A 17 -11.80 14.15 5.03
C THR A 17 -11.56 12.66 4.82
N ARG A 18 -12.40 11.80 5.39
CA ARG A 18 -12.36 10.37 5.05
C ARG A 18 -12.99 10.15 3.69
N LEU A 19 -12.25 9.57 2.75
CA LEU A 19 -12.75 9.22 1.41
C LEU A 19 -13.39 7.83 1.39
N THR A 20 -12.76 6.85 2.04
CA THR A 20 -13.28 5.48 2.12
C THR A 20 -12.78 4.73 3.37
N GLY A 21 -13.36 3.56 3.59
CA GLY A 21 -13.11 2.69 4.73
C GLY A 21 -13.97 3.04 5.94
N ASP A 22 -14.17 2.05 6.80
CA ASP A 22 -14.95 2.16 8.04
C ASP A 22 -14.22 1.53 9.25
N GLY A 23 -13.04 0.93 9.05
CA GLY A 23 -12.25 0.31 10.11
C GLY A 23 -11.51 1.32 10.99
N THR A 24 -11.02 0.87 12.14
CA THR A 24 -10.13 1.67 13.00
C THR A 24 -8.74 1.77 12.39
N THR A 25 -8.01 2.85 12.65
CA THR A 25 -6.63 3.01 12.20
C THR A 25 -5.70 1.91 12.71
N ALA A 26 -5.99 1.35 13.89
CA ALA A 26 -5.24 0.22 14.44
C ALA A 26 -5.33 -1.09 13.62
N ASP A 27 -6.29 -1.23 12.70
CA ASP A 27 -6.61 -2.49 12.01
C ASP A 27 -6.62 -2.35 10.48
N ARG A 28 -6.44 -1.14 9.96
CA ARG A 28 -6.46 -0.84 8.53
C ARG A 28 -5.14 -0.20 8.15
N LEU A 29 -4.79 -0.33 6.89
CA LEU A 29 -3.72 0.48 6.31
C LEU A 29 -4.31 1.84 5.95
N ASP A 30 -3.82 2.90 6.60
CA ASP A 30 -4.27 4.26 6.41
C ASP A 30 -3.46 4.95 5.31
N ILE A 31 -4.12 5.19 4.16
CA ILE A 31 -3.56 5.93 3.04
C ILE A 31 -3.98 7.40 3.15
N VAL A 32 -3.01 8.30 3.13
CA VAL A 32 -3.25 9.75 3.17
C VAL A 32 -2.97 10.35 1.79
N VAL A 33 -4.00 10.90 1.16
CA VAL A 33 -3.92 11.65 -0.09
C VAL A 33 -3.82 13.14 0.22
N ILE A 34 -2.79 13.82 -0.28
CA ILE A 34 -2.55 15.26 -0.05
C ILE A 34 -2.44 15.95 -1.41
N GLY A 35 -3.19 17.03 -1.62
CA GLY A 35 -3.15 17.80 -2.86
C GLY A 35 -2.07 18.87 -2.81
N ASP A 36 -1.30 19.07 -3.89
CA ASP A 36 -0.42 20.23 -4.02
C ASP A 36 -0.75 21.06 -5.27
N GLY A 37 -0.60 22.37 -5.16
CA GLY A 37 -0.94 23.30 -6.24
C GLY A 37 -2.45 23.55 -6.40
N TYR A 38 -3.27 23.19 -5.41
CA TYR A 38 -4.69 23.55 -5.35
C TYR A 38 -4.88 24.75 -4.43
N THR A 39 -5.45 25.83 -4.94
CA THR A 39 -5.90 26.96 -4.12
C THR A 39 -7.14 26.57 -3.29
N ALA A 40 -7.53 27.40 -2.32
CA ALA A 40 -8.73 27.13 -1.51
C ALA A 40 -10.00 26.96 -2.37
N ALA A 41 -10.11 27.74 -3.45
CA ALA A 41 -11.22 27.65 -4.40
C ALA A 41 -11.23 26.33 -5.20
N GLU A 42 -10.11 25.61 -5.25
CA GLU A 42 -9.92 24.38 -6.01
C GLU A 42 -9.95 23.12 -5.13
N LEU A 43 -10.11 23.25 -3.82
CA LEU A 43 -10.25 22.09 -2.92
C LEU A 43 -11.41 21.14 -3.32
N PRO A 44 -12.57 21.62 -3.81
CA PRO A 44 -13.59 20.72 -4.35
C PRO A 44 -13.08 19.87 -5.52
N ARG A 45 -12.19 20.41 -6.36
CA ARG A 45 -11.53 19.67 -7.45
C ARG A 45 -10.54 18.66 -6.87
N PHE A 46 -9.68 19.07 -5.94
CA PHE A 46 -8.76 18.15 -5.25
C PHE A 46 -9.51 16.94 -4.66
N HIS A 47 -10.63 17.15 -3.97
CA HIS A 47 -11.41 16.05 -3.40
C HIS A 47 -11.98 15.10 -4.46
N SER A 48 -12.36 15.64 -5.62
CA SER A 48 -12.77 14.84 -6.77
C SER A 48 -11.61 14.02 -7.31
N ASP A 49 -10.45 14.65 -7.49
CA ASP A 49 -9.25 14.00 -8.02
C ASP A 49 -8.73 12.93 -7.04
N ALA A 50 -8.79 13.18 -5.73
CA ALA A 50 -8.41 12.23 -4.69
C ALA A 50 -9.35 11.01 -4.63
N ARG A 51 -10.65 11.18 -4.88
CA ARG A 51 -11.56 10.03 -5.06
C ARG A 51 -11.28 9.28 -6.35
N ALA A 52 -11.10 10.00 -7.45
CA ALA A 52 -10.83 9.39 -8.75
C ALA A 52 -9.53 8.58 -8.76
N ILE A 53 -8.44 9.10 -8.15
CA ILE A 53 -7.19 8.35 -8.06
C ILE A 53 -7.38 7.08 -7.23
N TRP A 54 -8.08 7.18 -6.12
CA TRP A 54 -8.33 6.03 -5.26
C TRP A 54 -9.17 4.97 -5.98
N ASP A 55 -10.24 5.38 -6.67
CA ASP A 55 -11.09 4.46 -7.42
C ASP A 55 -10.31 3.75 -8.54
N GLN A 56 -9.39 4.46 -9.21
CA GLN A 56 -8.48 3.88 -10.20
C GLN A 56 -7.50 2.88 -9.56
N THR A 57 -6.89 3.24 -8.42
CA THR A 57 -5.99 2.35 -7.67
C THR A 57 -6.71 1.09 -7.20
N ALA A 58 -7.89 1.24 -6.58
CA ALA A 58 -8.71 0.15 -6.05
C ALA A 58 -9.35 -0.73 -7.13
N ALA A 59 -9.23 -0.37 -8.41
CA ALA A 59 -9.66 -1.17 -9.54
C ALA A 59 -8.57 -2.08 -10.12
N VAL A 60 -7.33 -2.00 -9.62
CA VAL A 60 -6.19 -2.81 -10.08
C VAL A 60 -5.78 -3.82 -9.01
N GLU A 61 -5.51 -5.06 -9.41
CA GLU A 61 -4.99 -6.07 -8.48
C GLU A 61 -3.55 -5.75 -8.04
N PRO A 62 -3.17 -6.01 -6.77
CA PRO A 62 -3.98 -6.67 -5.74
C PRO A 62 -4.93 -5.75 -4.94
N TYR A 63 -4.92 -4.43 -5.17
CA TYR A 63 -5.79 -3.51 -4.42
C TYR A 63 -7.28 -3.88 -4.54
N THR A 64 -7.73 -4.32 -5.72
CA THR A 64 -9.11 -4.79 -5.93
C THR A 64 -9.53 -5.88 -4.96
N THR A 65 -8.71 -6.92 -4.79
CA THR A 65 -8.99 -8.02 -3.86
C THR A 65 -8.99 -7.56 -2.40
N TYR A 66 -8.06 -6.67 -2.06
CA TYR A 66 -7.78 -6.28 -0.68
C TYR A 66 -8.39 -4.96 -0.25
N ARG A 67 -9.30 -4.36 -1.02
CA ARG A 67 -9.83 -3.01 -0.76
C ARG A 67 -10.41 -2.80 0.65
N GLY A 68 -10.88 -3.88 1.30
CA GLY A 68 -11.37 -3.85 2.68
C GLY A 68 -10.29 -3.68 3.76
N LEU A 69 -9.00 -3.73 3.40
CA LEU A 69 -7.88 -3.49 4.30
C LEU A 69 -7.56 -2.00 4.49
N PHE A 70 -8.12 -1.11 3.68
CA PHE A 70 -7.69 0.29 3.64
C PHE A 70 -8.69 1.24 4.29
N ASN A 71 -8.13 2.26 4.92
CA ASN A 71 -8.76 3.55 5.12
C ASN A 71 -8.10 4.55 4.17
N VAL A 72 -8.87 5.51 3.65
CA VAL A 72 -8.29 6.56 2.80
C VAL A 72 -8.76 7.92 3.31
N TRP A 73 -7.79 8.79 3.53
CA TRP A 73 -7.98 10.16 4.02
C TRP A 73 -7.50 11.14 2.96
N ALA A 74 -8.25 12.21 2.73
CA ALA A 74 -7.78 13.40 2.02
C ALA A 74 -7.38 14.46 3.05
N VAL A 75 -6.23 15.10 2.85
CA VAL A 75 -5.79 16.26 3.62
C VAL A 75 -5.65 17.44 2.70
N ASP A 76 -6.38 18.51 3.01
CA ASP A 76 -6.33 19.76 2.28
C ASP A 76 -5.02 20.49 2.57
N ALA A 77 -4.21 20.74 1.54
CA ALA A 77 -3.01 21.56 1.65
C ALA A 77 -3.15 22.75 0.71
N VAL A 78 -3.52 23.90 1.28
CA VAL A 78 -3.92 25.06 0.50
C VAL A 78 -2.69 25.74 -0.07
N SER A 79 -2.58 25.74 -1.40
CA SER A 79 -1.51 26.38 -2.14
C SER A 79 -1.84 27.84 -2.47
N ASN A 80 -0.83 28.70 -2.48
CA ASN A 80 -0.99 30.11 -2.89
C ASN A 80 -1.22 30.25 -4.39
N GLU A 81 -0.70 29.31 -5.19
CA GLU A 81 -0.84 29.30 -6.64
C GLU A 81 -1.43 27.98 -7.15
N THR A 82 -2.16 28.08 -8.26
CA THR A 82 -2.56 26.92 -9.06
C THR A 82 -1.38 26.36 -9.84
N GLY A 83 -1.32 25.04 -9.99
CA GLY A 83 -0.26 24.36 -10.73
C GLY A 83 0.94 24.00 -9.85
N VAL A 84 1.99 23.46 -10.47
CA VAL A 84 3.23 23.09 -9.78
C VAL A 84 4.45 23.63 -10.51
N THR A 85 5.59 23.69 -9.81
CA THR A 85 6.85 24.17 -10.39
C THR A 85 7.28 23.26 -11.55
N GLY A 86 7.72 23.87 -12.64
CA GLY A 86 8.07 23.21 -13.89
C GLY A 86 6.93 23.07 -14.91
N ASP A 87 5.66 23.35 -14.59
CA ASP A 87 4.57 23.20 -15.55
C ASP A 87 3.99 24.57 -15.94
N PRO A 88 4.03 25.00 -17.23
CA PRO A 88 4.25 24.20 -18.45
C PRO A 88 5.72 23.94 -18.84
N ASP A 89 6.66 24.73 -18.35
CA ASP A 89 8.07 24.62 -18.69
C ASP A 89 8.99 24.63 -17.47
N ARG A 90 10.22 24.15 -17.67
CA ARG A 90 11.25 24.01 -16.62
C ARG A 90 11.53 25.32 -15.86
N ALA A 91 11.30 26.49 -16.47
CA ALA A 91 11.56 27.79 -15.84
C ALA A 91 10.41 28.26 -14.94
N THR A 92 9.23 27.62 -15.03
CA THR A 92 8.06 27.98 -14.25
C THR A 92 8.26 27.67 -12.77
N VAL A 93 8.06 28.65 -11.90
CA VAL A 93 8.13 28.51 -10.44
C VAL A 93 6.76 28.83 -9.85
N ARG A 94 6.29 27.97 -8.94
CA ARG A 94 5.01 28.12 -8.23
C ARG A 94 5.22 28.07 -6.73
N ASP A 95 4.47 28.90 -6.00
CA ASP A 95 4.37 28.86 -4.56
C ASP A 95 3.23 27.92 -4.10
N THR A 96 3.59 26.66 -3.87
CA THR A 96 2.65 25.61 -3.50
C THR A 96 2.90 25.10 -2.08
N ALA A 97 1.87 24.49 -1.50
CA ALA A 97 1.84 24.04 -0.11
C ALA A 97 2.91 23.00 0.21
N LEU A 98 3.17 22.06 -0.70
CA LEU A 98 4.13 20.97 -0.57
C LEU A 98 5.39 21.17 -1.42
N GLY A 99 5.40 22.18 -2.28
CA GLY A 99 6.53 22.49 -3.15
C GLY A 99 6.80 21.41 -4.20
N SER A 100 5.76 20.77 -4.73
CA SER A 100 5.89 19.82 -5.84
C SER A 100 6.57 20.46 -7.04
N TYR A 101 7.49 19.71 -7.66
CA TYR A 101 8.24 20.17 -8.83
C TYR A 101 8.65 19.00 -9.75
N PHE A 102 8.54 19.24 -11.06
CA PHE A 102 9.08 18.37 -12.10
C PHE A 102 10.59 18.63 -12.35
N TRP A 103 11.23 17.89 -13.26
CA TRP A 103 12.68 17.98 -13.54
C TRP A 103 13.57 17.69 -12.32
N CYS A 104 13.06 16.94 -11.36
CA CYS A 104 13.87 16.44 -10.26
C CYS A 104 15.01 15.57 -10.83
N GLY A 105 16.25 15.83 -10.41
CA GLY A 105 17.42 15.13 -10.94
C GLY A 105 17.62 15.26 -12.46
N ASP A 106 17.18 16.38 -13.06
CA ASP A 106 17.19 16.63 -14.52
C ASP A 106 16.28 15.70 -15.35
N ILE A 107 15.41 14.93 -14.71
CA ILE A 107 14.44 14.04 -15.37
C ILE A 107 13.08 14.76 -15.43
N GLU A 108 12.66 15.19 -16.62
CA GLU A 108 11.44 16.00 -16.82
C GLU A 108 10.21 15.43 -16.10
N ARG A 109 9.96 14.14 -16.23
CA ARG A 109 8.78 13.47 -15.65
C ARG A 109 8.89 13.15 -14.16
N LEU A 110 10.05 13.37 -13.53
CA LEU A 110 10.25 13.04 -12.12
C LEU A 110 9.66 14.16 -11.26
N LEU A 111 8.53 13.87 -10.63
CA LEU A 111 7.73 14.80 -9.83
C LEU A 111 8.07 14.64 -8.34
N CYS A 112 8.98 15.47 -7.85
CA CYS A 112 9.43 15.43 -6.45
C CYS A 112 8.65 16.41 -5.57
N VAL A 113 8.76 16.23 -4.25
CA VAL A 113 8.10 17.02 -3.21
C VAL A 113 9.08 17.40 -2.09
N ASP A 114 8.72 18.40 -1.30
CA ASP A 114 9.38 18.68 -0.01
C ASP A 114 8.81 17.75 1.07
N GLN A 115 9.55 16.69 1.42
CA GLN A 115 9.13 15.66 2.37
C GLN A 115 8.78 16.23 3.75
N ALA A 116 9.49 17.27 4.21
CA ALA A 116 9.21 17.88 5.51
C ALA A 116 7.87 18.64 5.53
N LYS A 117 7.45 19.19 4.38
CA LYS A 117 6.12 19.78 4.24
C LYS A 117 5.05 18.69 4.14
N VAL A 118 5.31 17.62 3.38
CA VAL A 118 4.42 16.45 3.32
C VAL A 118 4.15 15.90 4.71
N ASP A 119 5.19 15.68 5.53
CA ASP A 119 5.07 15.21 6.90
C ASP A 119 4.14 16.11 7.75
N ARG A 120 4.24 17.44 7.62
CA ARG A 120 3.38 18.38 8.36
C ARG A 120 1.90 18.22 8.04
N TYR A 121 1.55 17.85 6.81
CA TYR A 121 0.17 17.62 6.42
C TYR A 121 -0.28 16.19 6.72
N ALA A 122 0.58 15.19 6.50
CA ALA A 122 0.30 13.80 6.85
C ALA A 122 -0.02 13.66 8.35
N ALA A 123 0.70 14.38 9.22
CA ALA A 123 0.48 14.41 10.67
C ALA A 123 -0.92 14.93 11.09
N LYS A 124 -1.68 15.56 10.18
CA LYS A 124 -3.03 16.02 10.46
C LYS A 124 -4.06 14.89 10.36
N ALA A 125 -3.78 13.84 9.59
CA ALA A 125 -4.65 12.67 9.48
C ALA A 125 -4.63 11.83 10.78
N PRO A 126 -5.66 11.01 11.04
CA PRO A 126 -5.71 10.16 12.23
C PRO A 126 -4.55 9.15 12.32
N GLU A 127 -4.07 8.68 11.18
CA GLU A 127 -2.90 7.81 11.02
C GLU A 127 -2.41 7.91 9.57
N ALA A 128 -1.13 7.57 9.33
CA ALA A 128 -0.57 7.45 7.99
C ALA A 128 0.39 6.25 7.91
N ASP A 129 0.10 5.31 7.00
CA ASP A 129 0.99 4.20 6.66
C ASP A 129 1.62 4.38 5.27
N LEU A 130 0.92 5.09 4.38
CA LEU A 130 1.35 5.44 3.03
C LEU A 130 0.81 6.82 2.66
N VAL A 131 1.63 7.65 2.02
CA VAL A 131 1.20 8.97 1.53
C VAL A 131 1.15 8.98 0.00
N ILE A 132 0.09 9.55 -0.56
CA ILE A 132 -0.04 9.86 -1.98
C ILE A 132 -0.14 11.38 -2.13
N VAL A 133 0.79 12.00 -2.85
CA VAL A 133 0.72 13.42 -3.22
C VAL A 133 0.17 13.57 -4.63
N LEU A 134 -0.94 14.29 -4.75
CA LEU A 134 -1.54 14.64 -6.04
C LEU A 134 -1.16 16.07 -6.41
N ALA A 135 -0.30 16.22 -7.42
CA ALA A 135 0.00 17.52 -8.00
C ALA A 135 -1.13 17.98 -8.93
N ASN A 136 -1.57 19.23 -8.78
CA ASN A 136 -2.50 19.88 -9.70
C ASN A 136 -1.82 20.17 -11.05
N SER A 137 -1.66 19.15 -11.89
CA SER A 137 -1.06 19.26 -13.21
C SER A 137 -1.60 18.17 -14.14
N ALA A 138 -1.66 18.48 -15.44
CA ALA A 138 -1.95 17.51 -16.50
C ALA A 138 -0.68 16.90 -17.12
N LYS A 139 0.51 17.45 -16.82
CA LYS A 139 1.79 16.93 -17.30
C LYS A 139 2.01 15.52 -16.77
N TYR A 140 2.62 14.65 -17.57
CA TYR A 140 2.90 13.28 -17.14
C TYR A 140 4.08 13.26 -16.17
N GLY A 141 3.88 12.70 -14.98
CA GLY A 141 4.96 12.41 -14.06
C GLY A 141 4.50 11.97 -12.67
N GLY A 142 5.47 11.44 -11.95
CA GLY A 142 5.35 10.81 -10.64
C GLY A 142 6.74 10.48 -10.08
N ALA A 143 6.77 10.09 -8.82
CA ALA A 143 7.95 9.60 -8.11
C ALA A 143 7.52 8.75 -6.92
N GLY A 144 8.22 7.64 -6.70
CA GLY A 144 8.04 6.75 -5.56
C GLY A 144 9.19 6.86 -4.59
N TYR A 145 8.94 7.43 -3.42
CA TYR A 145 9.86 7.45 -2.30
C TYR A 145 9.66 6.15 -1.51
N ASN A 146 10.70 5.34 -1.40
CA ASN A 146 10.65 4.00 -0.78
C ASN A 146 11.21 3.96 0.65
N GLU A 147 11.69 5.08 1.18
CA GLU A 147 12.18 5.21 2.54
C GLU A 147 11.07 5.67 3.50
N PRO A 148 11.01 5.10 4.72
CA PRO A 148 10.06 5.55 5.71
C PRO A 148 10.26 7.02 6.10
N SER A 149 9.17 7.73 6.39
CA SER A 149 9.25 9.07 6.96
C SER A 149 10.06 9.04 8.26
N GLN A 150 11.10 9.87 8.33
CA GLN A 150 11.94 9.97 9.51
C GLN A 150 11.19 10.53 10.72
N SER A 151 10.10 11.28 10.49
CA SER A 151 9.34 11.94 11.55
C SER A 151 8.06 11.20 11.94
N LEU A 152 7.39 10.54 10.98
CA LEU A 152 6.10 9.89 11.20
C LEU A 152 6.13 8.37 11.02
N GLY A 153 7.15 7.80 10.39
CA GLY A 153 7.30 6.35 10.23
C GLY A 153 6.45 5.68 9.15
N TYR A 154 5.61 6.43 8.41
CA TYR A 154 4.90 5.89 7.25
C TYR A 154 5.88 5.41 6.16
N GLU A 155 5.48 4.44 5.33
CA GLU A 155 6.40 3.67 4.49
C GLU A 155 7.05 4.44 3.34
N GLY A 156 6.37 5.43 2.79
CA GLY A 156 6.87 6.21 1.68
C GLY A 156 5.83 7.16 1.10
N ILE A 157 6.24 7.87 0.07
CA ILE A 157 5.42 8.87 -0.65
C ILE A 157 5.35 8.47 -2.11
N ALA A 158 4.14 8.32 -2.64
CA ALA A 158 3.87 8.21 -4.06
C ALA A 158 3.38 9.55 -4.59
N THR A 159 3.99 10.09 -5.65
CA THR A 159 3.49 11.33 -6.29
C THR A 159 2.86 11.03 -7.64
N ALA A 160 1.80 11.75 -7.99
CA ALA A 160 1.18 11.65 -9.31
C ALA A 160 0.57 12.99 -9.72
N SER A 161 0.45 13.19 -11.03
CA SER A 161 -0.16 14.39 -11.60
C SER A 161 -1.65 14.16 -11.80
N ALA A 162 -2.50 14.85 -11.04
CA ALA A 162 -3.94 14.55 -10.93
C ALA A 162 -4.70 14.66 -12.26
N GLY A 163 -4.35 15.64 -13.09
CA GLY A 163 -5.02 15.89 -14.37
C GLY A 163 -4.52 15.03 -15.54
N ASN A 164 -3.55 14.15 -15.32
CA ASN A 164 -3.01 13.32 -16.40
C ASN A 164 -3.89 12.07 -16.63
N PRO A 165 -4.20 11.68 -17.88
CA PRO A 165 -5.00 10.49 -18.16
C PRO A 165 -4.41 9.17 -17.64
N LYS A 166 -3.09 9.12 -17.37
CA LYS A 166 -2.39 7.97 -16.82
C LYS A 166 -2.14 8.08 -15.30
N SER A 167 -2.74 9.07 -14.63
CA SER A 167 -2.45 9.40 -13.23
C SER A 167 -2.64 8.19 -12.30
N GLY A 168 -3.76 7.47 -12.41
CA GLY A 168 -4.01 6.29 -11.58
C GLY A 168 -2.97 5.21 -11.75
N GLN A 169 -2.55 4.93 -12.99
CA GLN A 169 -1.52 3.94 -13.26
C GLN A 169 -0.15 4.38 -12.74
N VAL A 170 0.19 5.66 -12.87
CA VAL A 170 1.41 6.23 -12.26
C VAL A 170 1.34 6.11 -10.75
N ALA A 171 0.25 6.52 -10.10
CA ALA A 171 0.08 6.38 -8.66
C ALA A 171 0.25 4.92 -8.21
N ILE A 172 -0.35 3.96 -8.91
CA ILE A 172 -0.18 2.53 -8.60
C ILE A 172 1.30 2.12 -8.72
N HIS A 173 1.97 2.49 -9.80
CA HIS A 173 3.40 2.23 -9.99
C HIS A 173 4.24 2.82 -8.85
N GLU A 174 4.01 4.09 -8.48
CA GLU A 174 4.75 4.74 -7.40
C GLU A 174 4.47 4.10 -6.03
N THR A 175 3.24 3.62 -5.77
CA THR A 175 2.97 2.82 -4.57
C THR A 175 3.70 1.47 -4.57
N GLY A 176 4.05 0.95 -5.74
CA GLY A 176 4.93 -0.22 -5.88
C GLY A 176 6.29 0.01 -5.22
N HIS A 177 6.85 1.20 -5.37
CA HIS A 177 8.05 1.62 -4.65
C HIS A 177 7.77 1.88 -3.17
N SER A 178 6.81 2.76 -2.87
CA SER A 178 6.59 3.27 -1.52
C SER A 178 6.11 2.21 -0.54
N LEU A 179 5.26 1.29 -0.98
CA LEU A 179 4.68 0.25 -0.14
C LEU A 179 5.27 -1.13 -0.42
N GLY A 180 5.39 -1.51 -1.69
CA GLY A 180 5.90 -2.81 -2.12
C GLY A 180 7.43 -2.95 -2.05
N LYS A 181 8.15 -1.83 -1.92
CA LYS A 181 9.63 -1.78 -1.98
C LYS A 181 10.19 -2.45 -3.24
N LEU A 182 9.49 -2.22 -4.36
CA LEU A 182 9.88 -2.71 -5.67
C LEU A 182 10.85 -1.75 -6.33
N ALA A 183 11.77 -2.26 -7.13
CA ALA A 183 12.57 -1.46 -8.04
C ALA A 183 11.84 -1.21 -9.36
N ASP A 184 12.31 -0.24 -10.11
CA ASP A 184 11.93 -0.07 -11.51
C ASP A 184 12.45 -1.22 -12.37
N GLU A 185 11.63 -1.68 -13.32
CA GLU A 185 11.96 -2.76 -14.26
C GLU A 185 12.22 -2.24 -15.68
N TYR A 186 12.05 -0.93 -15.93
CA TYR A 186 12.47 -0.31 -17.19
C TYR A 186 13.96 0.01 -17.21
N PHE A 187 14.47 0.27 -18.41
CA PHE A 187 15.87 0.59 -18.68
C PHE A 187 15.98 1.57 -19.85
N TYR A 188 17.14 2.23 -19.98
CA TYR A 188 17.34 3.32 -20.94
C TYR A 188 18.47 3.05 -21.92
N PRO A 189 18.19 2.46 -23.09
CA PRO A 189 19.18 2.32 -24.15
C PRO A 189 19.73 3.68 -24.59
N GLY A 190 21.06 3.81 -24.63
CA GLY A 190 21.75 5.02 -25.10
C GLY A 190 21.86 6.15 -24.06
N TYR A 191 21.42 5.94 -22.82
CA TYR A 191 21.64 6.90 -21.74
C TYR A 191 23.02 6.65 -21.09
N PRO A 192 23.95 7.63 -21.10
CA PRO A 192 25.30 7.45 -20.56
C PRO A 192 25.28 7.01 -19.09
N GLY A 193 25.97 5.91 -18.79
CA GLY A 193 26.11 5.37 -17.44
C GLY A 193 25.10 4.28 -17.07
N TYR A 194 24.12 3.97 -17.95
CA TYR A 194 23.12 2.91 -17.74
C TYR A 194 23.29 1.72 -18.69
N GLU A 195 24.44 1.59 -19.35
CA GLU A 195 24.68 0.50 -20.31
C GLU A 195 24.83 -0.86 -19.62
N GLN A 196 25.51 -0.91 -18.46
CA GLN A 196 25.83 -2.15 -17.76
C GLN A 196 25.87 -1.92 -16.25
N TYR A 197 25.08 -2.69 -15.50
CA TYR A 197 25.20 -2.76 -14.06
C TYR A 197 26.37 -3.67 -13.66
N THR A 198 27.21 -3.20 -12.73
CA THR A 198 28.37 -3.93 -12.19
C THR A 198 28.40 -3.94 -10.66
N GLY A 199 27.31 -3.47 -10.03
CA GLY A 199 27.19 -3.41 -8.57
C GLY A 199 26.81 -4.75 -7.93
N PRO A 200 26.62 -4.76 -6.60
CA PRO A 200 26.19 -5.94 -5.87
C PRO A 200 24.76 -6.36 -6.21
N GLU A 201 24.36 -7.56 -5.78
CA GLU A 201 22.97 -8.02 -5.87
C GLU A 201 22.03 -7.00 -5.19
N PRO A 202 21.03 -6.42 -5.91
CA PRO A 202 20.09 -5.48 -5.31
C PRO A 202 19.30 -6.10 -4.16
N ALA A 203 18.78 -5.28 -3.25
CA ALA A 203 17.89 -5.78 -2.19
C ALA A 203 16.49 -6.09 -2.74
N ASP A 204 16.01 -5.28 -3.68
CA ASP A 204 14.66 -5.31 -4.25
C ASP A 204 14.27 -6.67 -4.79
N VAL A 205 13.06 -7.12 -4.51
CA VAL A 205 12.63 -8.49 -4.80
C VAL A 205 12.39 -8.75 -6.28
N ASN A 206 12.26 -7.72 -7.11
CA ASN A 206 11.89 -7.80 -8.53
C ASN A 206 13.04 -7.47 -9.50
N ILE A 207 14.28 -7.32 -9.03
CA ILE A 207 15.47 -7.27 -9.89
C ILE A 207 16.62 -8.10 -9.31
N SER A 208 17.51 -8.60 -10.16
CA SER A 208 18.59 -9.53 -9.77
C SER A 208 19.75 -9.52 -10.76
N THR A 209 20.99 -9.62 -10.29
CA THR A 209 22.18 -9.88 -11.14
C THR A 209 22.25 -11.33 -11.62
N LEU A 210 21.51 -12.23 -10.97
CA LEU A 210 21.50 -13.66 -11.26
C LEU A 210 20.59 -14.02 -12.43
N THR A 211 21.01 -15.03 -13.20
CA THR A 211 20.17 -15.69 -14.21
C THR A 211 19.08 -16.54 -13.56
N ALA A 212 18.08 -16.97 -14.33
CA ALA A 212 17.01 -17.85 -13.84
C ALA A 212 17.55 -19.14 -13.20
N ALA A 213 18.60 -19.73 -13.78
CA ALA A 213 19.26 -20.91 -13.21
C ALA A 213 19.93 -20.59 -11.86
N GLY A 214 20.60 -19.44 -11.73
CA GLY A 214 21.20 -18.99 -10.48
C GLY A 214 20.16 -18.72 -9.39
N ILE A 215 19.06 -18.04 -9.74
CA ILE A 215 17.91 -17.80 -8.86
C ILE A 215 17.33 -19.13 -8.35
N GLY A 216 17.10 -20.08 -9.28
CA GLY A 216 16.56 -21.41 -8.95
C GLY A 216 17.48 -22.23 -8.05
N ALA A 217 18.77 -22.31 -8.40
CA ALA A 217 19.76 -23.06 -7.64
C ALA A 217 20.00 -22.46 -6.23
N GLY A 218 20.07 -21.14 -6.14
CA GLY A 218 20.25 -20.43 -4.88
C GLY A 218 19.00 -20.35 -4.00
N ARG A 219 17.82 -20.63 -4.57
CA ARG A 219 16.51 -20.45 -3.90
C ARG A 219 16.34 -19.05 -3.31
N VAL A 220 16.72 -18.04 -4.09
CA VAL A 220 16.66 -16.61 -3.73
C VAL A 220 15.63 -15.88 -4.60
N LYS A 221 15.32 -14.61 -4.27
CA LYS A 221 14.44 -13.75 -5.08
C LYS A 221 13.10 -14.44 -5.40
N TRP A 222 12.72 -14.48 -6.68
CA TRP A 222 11.46 -15.06 -7.16
C TRP A 222 11.57 -16.54 -7.54
N HIS A 223 12.50 -17.32 -6.96
CA HIS A 223 12.69 -18.72 -7.32
C HIS A 223 11.41 -19.58 -7.24
N ARG A 224 10.46 -19.23 -6.36
CA ARG A 224 9.16 -19.93 -6.19
C ARG A 224 8.19 -19.70 -7.34
N TRP A 225 8.48 -18.71 -8.18
CA TRP A 225 7.63 -18.28 -9.28
C TRP A 225 8.20 -18.67 -10.64
N LEU A 226 9.46 -19.12 -10.74
CA LEU A 226 10.07 -19.49 -12.03
C LEU A 226 9.21 -20.50 -12.81
N GLY A 227 8.93 -20.19 -14.07
CA GLY A 227 8.10 -20.99 -14.98
C GLY A 227 6.59 -20.74 -14.88
N GLU A 228 6.13 -19.97 -13.90
CA GLU A 228 4.70 -19.66 -13.73
C GLU A 228 4.24 -18.60 -14.73
N THR A 229 2.97 -18.67 -15.13
CA THR A 229 2.33 -17.59 -15.88
C THR A 229 1.93 -16.48 -14.92
N SER A 230 2.38 -15.26 -15.21
CA SER A 230 2.19 -14.08 -14.39
C SER A 230 0.98 -13.25 -14.86
N PRO A 231 0.33 -12.46 -13.98
CA PRO A 231 -0.85 -11.66 -14.33
C PRO A 231 -0.64 -10.65 -15.47
N ASP A 232 0.60 -10.23 -15.69
CA ASP A 232 1.03 -9.39 -16.83
C ASP A 232 0.97 -10.13 -18.19
N GLY A 233 0.70 -11.44 -18.19
CA GLY A 233 0.64 -12.32 -19.35
C GLY A 233 1.97 -12.98 -19.72
N GLY A 234 3.05 -12.67 -18.99
CA GLY A 234 4.38 -13.24 -19.20
C GLY A 234 4.61 -14.55 -18.45
N THR A 235 5.66 -15.28 -18.81
CA THR A 235 6.19 -16.38 -17.98
C THR A 235 7.27 -15.82 -17.07
N VAL A 236 7.28 -16.20 -15.80
CA VAL A 236 8.33 -15.77 -14.88
C VAL A 236 9.63 -16.48 -15.22
N GLY A 237 10.66 -15.70 -15.53
CA GLY A 237 12.00 -16.12 -15.89
C GLY A 237 13.03 -15.16 -15.28
N ALA A 238 14.09 -14.85 -16.04
CA ALA A 238 15.01 -13.77 -15.71
C ALA A 238 15.39 -13.08 -17.03
N TYR A 239 14.81 -11.91 -17.26
CA TYR A 239 14.90 -11.18 -18.51
C TYR A 239 15.87 -10.02 -18.35
N GLU A 240 16.93 -9.99 -19.16
CA GLU A 240 17.97 -8.96 -19.05
C GLU A 240 17.39 -7.56 -19.31
N GLY A 241 17.82 -6.59 -18.49
CA GLY A 241 17.36 -5.21 -18.46
C GLY A 241 16.42 -4.93 -17.29
N GLY A 242 16.68 -3.86 -16.55
CA GLY A 242 15.91 -3.45 -15.38
C GLY A 242 16.74 -2.59 -14.44
N GLY A 243 16.10 -1.95 -13.45
CA GLY A 243 16.78 -1.02 -12.55
C GLY A 243 17.50 0.09 -13.32
N TYR A 244 16.92 0.58 -14.41
CA TYR A 244 17.48 1.56 -15.35
C TYR A 244 18.56 1.03 -16.30
N PHE A 245 19.24 -0.08 -15.97
CA PHE A 245 20.36 -0.61 -16.76
C PHE A 245 19.92 -1.54 -17.89
N VAL A 246 20.58 -1.42 -19.04
CA VAL A 246 20.31 -2.27 -20.21
C VAL A 246 20.79 -3.72 -19.97
N LYS A 247 21.91 -3.89 -19.27
CA LYS A 247 22.54 -5.19 -19.01
C LYS A 247 22.97 -5.37 -17.56
N GLY A 248 23.18 -6.61 -17.15
CA GLY A 248 23.70 -6.97 -15.81
C GLY A 248 22.66 -7.04 -14.70
N LEU A 249 21.43 -6.62 -14.96
CA LEU A 249 20.27 -6.87 -14.12
C LEU A 249 19.20 -7.59 -14.92
N ASN A 250 18.45 -8.44 -14.23
CA ASN A 250 17.32 -9.19 -14.76
C ASN A 250 16.06 -8.81 -14.01
N ARG A 251 14.95 -8.72 -14.73
CA ARG A 251 13.58 -8.59 -14.21
C ARG A 251 12.83 -9.93 -14.33
N PRO A 252 11.70 -10.14 -13.62
CA PRO A 252 11.08 -11.45 -13.51
C PRO A 252 10.27 -11.82 -14.75
N THR A 253 9.69 -10.84 -15.46
CA THR A 253 8.88 -11.03 -16.66
C THR A 253 9.30 -10.05 -17.75
N GLU A 254 8.87 -10.29 -19.00
CA GLU A 254 9.17 -9.34 -20.07
C GLU A 254 8.63 -7.94 -19.77
N ASN A 255 7.45 -7.82 -19.18
CA ASN A 255 6.82 -6.55 -18.85
C ASN A 255 5.96 -6.68 -17.59
N SER A 256 5.77 -5.60 -16.84
CA SER A 256 4.97 -5.54 -15.61
C SER A 256 4.60 -4.09 -15.30
N MET A 257 3.77 -3.85 -14.28
CA MET A 257 3.48 -2.51 -13.73
C MET A 257 4.75 -1.70 -13.44
N MET A 258 5.83 -2.35 -12.98
CA MET A 258 7.10 -1.69 -12.64
C MET A 258 7.95 -1.36 -13.89
N ARG A 259 7.51 -1.76 -15.09
CA ARG A 259 8.14 -1.41 -16.37
C ARG A 259 7.24 -0.53 -17.23
N SER A 260 5.97 -0.91 -17.36
CA SER A 260 4.95 -0.19 -18.13
C SER A 260 3.68 -0.10 -17.30
N VAL A 261 3.25 1.13 -17.01
CA VAL A 261 2.14 1.42 -16.08
C VAL A 261 0.77 0.86 -16.54
N ASP A 262 0.63 0.44 -17.80
CA ASP A 262 -0.58 -0.19 -18.35
C ASP A 262 -0.65 -1.72 -18.11
N LYS A 263 0.35 -2.31 -17.44
CA LYS A 263 0.39 -3.73 -17.12
C LYS A 263 0.10 -4.00 -15.65
N PRO A 264 -0.51 -5.15 -15.30
CA PRO A 264 -0.56 -5.63 -13.92
C PRO A 264 0.85 -5.82 -13.33
N PHE A 265 0.94 -5.88 -11.99
CA PHE A 265 2.15 -6.35 -11.33
C PHE A 265 2.46 -7.79 -11.77
N ASN A 266 3.75 -8.11 -11.86
CA ASN A 266 4.18 -9.50 -11.99
C ASN A 266 3.95 -10.27 -10.67
N LEU A 267 4.14 -11.59 -10.67
CA LEU A 267 3.91 -12.41 -9.47
C LEU A 267 4.77 -11.99 -8.25
N PRO A 268 6.09 -11.74 -8.39
CA PRO A 268 6.90 -11.23 -7.28
C PRO A 268 6.42 -9.87 -6.77
N GLY A 269 6.04 -8.96 -7.68
CA GLY A 269 5.48 -7.66 -7.32
C GLY A 269 4.14 -7.78 -6.59
N THR A 270 3.27 -8.68 -7.05
CA THR A 270 1.98 -8.96 -6.40
C THR A 270 2.17 -9.47 -4.97
N GLU A 271 3.09 -10.43 -4.78
CA GLU A 271 3.44 -10.97 -3.46
C GLU A 271 3.96 -9.87 -2.52
N ALA A 272 4.85 -9.00 -3.01
CA ALA A 272 5.41 -7.89 -2.25
C ALA A 272 4.36 -6.84 -1.87
N MET A 273 3.44 -6.51 -2.79
CA MET A 273 2.33 -5.60 -2.50
C MET A 273 1.40 -6.15 -1.43
N ILE A 274 1.05 -7.44 -1.49
CA ILE A 274 0.23 -8.10 -0.45
C ILE A 274 0.98 -8.07 0.90
N ALA A 275 2.29 -8.32 0.91
CA ALA A 275 3.12 -8.21 2.10
C ALA A 275 3.08 -6.77 2.67
N GLY A 276 3.12 -5.76 1.81
CA GLY A 276 2.97 -4.35 2.18
C GLY A 276 1.61 -4.06 2.83
N PHE A 277 0.51 -4.58 2.29
CA PHE A 277 -0.83 -4.40 2.87
C PHE A 277 -0.91 -4.94 4.29
N TYR A 278 -0.45 -6.18 4.51
CA TYR A 278 -0.52 -6.85 5.81
C TYR A 278 0.54 -6.38 6.81
N ARG A 279 1.46 -5.50 6.41
CA ARG A 279 2.38 -4.85 7.36
C ARG A 279 1.65 -3.94 8.33
N HIS A 280 0.58 -3.30 7.85
CA HIS A 280 -0.19 -2.30 8.60
C HIS A 280 -1.65 -2.72 8.84
N ALA A 281 -2.24 -3.48 7.92
CA ALA A 281 -3.62 -3.94 8.08
C ALA A 281 -3.73 -5.28 8.82
N LYS A 282 -4.78 -5.42 9.64
CA LYS A 282 -5.12 -6.68 10.31
C LYS A 282 -6.30 -7.38 9.64
N PRO A 283 -6.20 -8.69 9.35
CA PRO A 283 -7.30 -9.43 8.73
C PRO A 283 -8.55 -9.62 9.61
N VAL A 284 -8.49 -9.39 10.92
CA VAL A 284 -9.67 -9.52 11.80
C VAL A 284 -9.69 -8.49 12.91
N THR A 285 -10.87 -7.90 13.11
CA THR A 285 -11.16 -6.90 14.15
C THR A 285 -12.12 -7.46 15.18
N ALA A 286 -11.95 -7.07 16.45
CA ALA A 286 -12.88 -7.42 17.51
C ALA A 286 -14.17 -6.60 17.41
N VAL A 287 -15.33 -7.26 17.28
CA VAL A 287 -16.63 -6.58 17.37
C VAL A 287 -17.11 -6.55 18.82
N THR A 288 -16.91 -7.65 19.55
CA THR A 288 -17.10 -7.67 21.00
C THR A 288 -15.84 -7.10 21.67
N PRO A 289 -15.93 -6.13 22.60
CA PRO A 289 -14.77 -5.60 23.30
C PRO A 289 -13.93 -6.67 24.00
N THR A 290 -12.60 -6.55 23.93
CA THR A 290 -11.64 -7.49 24.51
C THR A 290 -11.18 -7.14 25.92
N THR A 291 -11.54 -5.94 26.42
CA THR A 291 -11.09 -5.41 27.73
C THR A 291 -11.78 -6.03 28.95
N GLY A 292 -12.86 -6.80 28.75
CA GLY A 292 -13.65 -7.40 29.83
C GLY A 292 -13.71 -8.93 29.78
N VAL A 293 -14.09 -9.54 30.91
CA VAL A 293 -14.31 -10.99 30.98
C VAL A 293 -15.69 -11.36 30.45
N LEU A 294 -15.73 -12.12 29.36
CA LEU A 294 -16.98 -12.63 28.81
C LEU A 294 -17.54 -13.79 29.66
N ARG A 295 -18.87 -13.84 29.78
CA ARG A 295 -19.65 -14.79 30.59
C ARG A 295 -20.55 -15.61 29.70
N LEU A 296 -21.18 -16.65 30.25
CA LEU A 296 -22.08 -17.54 29.50
C LEU A 296 -23.15 -16.81 28.66
N ARG A 297 -23.64 -15.66 29.13
CA ARG A 297 -24.62 -14.83 28.41
C ARG A 297 -24.05 -14.06 27.22
N HIS A 298 -22.73 -13.86 27.16
CA HIS A 298 -22.05 -13.06 26.13
C HIS A 298 -21.70 -13.92 24.90
N THR A 299 -21.48 -13.22 23.79
CA THR A 299 -20.98 -13.78 22.53
C THR A 299 -19.69 -13.07 22.15
N ALA A 300 -18.63 -13.83 21.88
CA ALA A 300 -17.42 -13.29 21.27
C ALA A 300 -17.68 -13.15 19.77
N LYS A 301 -17.52 -11.94 19.23
CA LYS A 301 -17.74 -11.62 17.82
C LYS A 301 -16.50 -10.96 17.22
N ALA A 302 -16.11 -11.43 16.06
CA ALA A 302 -15.00 -10.89 15.26
C ALA A 302 -15.47 -10.62 13.83
N ALA A 303 -14.99 -9.55 13.24
CA ALA A 303 -15.23 -9.19 11.85
C ALA A 303 -13.95 -9.43 11.04
N PRO A 304 -13.86 -10.53 10.28
CA PRO A 304 -12.79 -10.68 9.31
C PRO A 304 -12.98 -9.67 8.18
N VAL A 305 -11.89 -9.20 7.60
CA VAL A 305 -11.95 -8.37 6.40
C VAL A 305 -12.50 -9.21 5.25
N LYS A 306 -13.43 -8.61 4.50
CA LYS A 306 -13.99 -9.23 3.30
C LYS A 306 -13.05 -9.01 2.13
N LEU A 307 -12.60 -10.10 1.51
CA LEU A 307 -11.87 -10.04 0.25
C LEU A 307 -12.85 -9.93 -0.91
N THR A 308 -12.48 -9.17 -1.94
CA THR A 308 -13.37 -8.85 -3.08
C THR A 308 -12.84 -9.34 -4.41
N GLY A 309 -11.84 -10.22 -4.39
CA GLY A 309 -11.30 -10.88 -5.57
C GLY A 309 -12.37 -11.69 -6.31
N ALA A 310 -12.24 -11.77 -7.63
CA ALA A 310 -13.22 -12.42 -8.51
C ALA A 310 -13.38 -13.93 -8.25
N ASP A 311 -12.39 -14.57 -7.63
CA ASP A 311 -12.43 -15.99 -7.26
C ASP A 311 -13.25 -16.29 -6.00
N GLY A 312 -13.76 -15.26 -5.32
CA GLY A 312 -14.61 -15.38 -4.14
C GLY A 312 -13.90 -15.89 -2.89
N ARG A 313 -12.57 -16.06 -2.90
CA ARG A 313 -11.82 -16.54 -1.73
C ARG A 313 -12.00 -15.61 -0.54
N GLN A 314 -12.15 -16.18 0.65
CA GLN A 314 -12.22 -15.44 1.91
C GLN A 314 -11.16 -15.95 2.89
N LEU A 315 -10.93 -15.18 3.94
CA LEU A 315 -10.00 -15.51 5.02
C LEU A 315 -10.42 -16.80 5.75
N ALA A 316 -9.45 -17.60 6.17
CA ALA A 316 -9.66 -18.78 6.99
C ALA A 316 -9.76 -18.39 8.47
N LEU A 317 -10.91 -18.65 9.10
CA LEU A 317 -11.10 -18.38 10.53
C LEU A 317 -10.96 -19.66 11.35
N ARG A 318 -10.12 -19.60 12.40
CA ARG A 318 -9.90 -20.69 13.36
C ARG A 318 -10.05 -20.18 14.78
N TRP A 319 -10.73 -20.96 15.62
CA TRP A 319 -10.96 -20.62 17.03
C TRP A 319 -10.15 -21.53 17.94
N TYR A 320 -9.70 -20.99 19.07
CA TYR A 320 -8.87 -21.68 20.06
C TYR A 320 -9.35 -21.36 21.47
N LEU A 321 -9.32 -22.35 22.37
CA LEU A 321 -9.47 -22.16 23.81
C LEU A 321 -8.19 -22.61 24.51
N ASP A 322 -7.51 -21.69 25.17
CA ASP A 322 -6.19 -21.91 25.81
C ASP A 322 -5.18 -22.59 24.86
N GLY A 323 -5.15 -22.12 23.60
CA GLY A 323 -4.27 -22.64 22.55
C GLY A 323 -4.76 -23.94 21.89
N LYS A 324 -5.83 -24.59 22.37
CA LYS A 324 -6.39 -25.79 21.74
C LYS A 324 -7.46 -25.44 20.71
N GLU A 325 -7.30 -25.89 19.48
CA GLU A 325 -8.24 -25.58 18.38
C GLU A 325 -9.66 -26.11 18.65
N LEU A 326 -10.65 -25.29 18.34
CA LEU A 326 -12.08 -25.55 18.42
C LEU A 326 -12.63 -25.78 17.01
N THR A 327 -12.28 -26.91 16.39
CA THR A 327 -12.59 -27.20 14.97
C THR A 327 -14.07 -27.04 14.60
N ARG A 328 -15.01 -27.32 15.51
CA ARG A 328 -16.47 -27.12 15.30
C ARG A 328 -16.89 -25.65 15.08
N PHE A 329 -16.02 -24.69 15.39
CA PHE A 329 -16.24 -23.26 15.17
C PHE A 329 -15.41 -22.71 14.00
N ALA A 330 -14.68 -23.55 13.27
CA ALA A 330 -13.95 -23.12 12.07
C ALA A 330 -14.90 -22.37 11.11
N GLY A 331 -14.41 -21.27 10.54
CA GLY A 331 -15.17 -20.41 9.63
C GLY A 331 -16.22 -19.51 10.30
N ARG A 332 -16.52 -19.66 11.60
CA ARG A 332 -17.51 -18.81 12.27
C ARG A 332 -16.92 -17.45 12.66
N THR A 333 -17.72 -16.40 12.54
CA THR A 333 -17.40 -15.03 12.99
C THR A 333 -17.81 -14.77 14.43
N GLU A 334 -18.60 -15.66 15.04
CA GLU A 334 -19.03 -15.53 16.42
C GLU A 334 -19.15 -16.86 17.16
N VAL A 335 -18.86 -16.83 18.45
CA VAL A 335 -18.97 -17.97 19.37
C VAL A 335 -19.64 -17.51 20.67
N LYS A 336 -20.78 -18.12 21.00
CA LYS A 336 -21.45 -17.92 22.30
C LYS A 336 -20.65 -18.62 23.40
N VAL A 337 -20.34 -17.91 24.48
CA VAL A 337 -19.51 -18.45 25.57
C VAL A 337 -20.17 -19.68 26.21
N ALA A 338 -21.50 -19.72 26.30
CA ALA A 338 -22.23 -20.89 26.76
C ALA A 338 -21.90 -22.18 25.98
N HIS A 339 -21.54 -22.11 24.70
CA HIS A 339 -21.16 -23.30 23.94
C HIS A 339 -19.81 -23.87 24.38
N LEU A 340 -19.00 -23.10 25.11
CA LEU A 340 -17.73 -23.52 25.69
C LEU A 340 -17.89 -24.19 27.07
N ALA A 341 -19.11 -24.16 27.65
CA ALA A 341 -19.37 -24.53 29.04
C ALA A 341 -18.75 -25.85 29.52
N PRO A 342 -18.73 -26.97 28.76
CA PRO A 342 -18.09 -28.21 29.22
C PRO A 342 -16.60 -28.07 29.57
N ARG A 343 -15.92 -27.04 29.01
CA ARG A 343 -14.50 -26.76 29.21
C ARG A 343 -14.22 -25.63 30.20
N LEU A 344 -15.25 -24.96 30.72
CA LEU A 344 -15.14 -23.79 31.61
C LEU A 344 -15.60 -24.09 33.07
N LEU A 345 -15.86 -25.36 33.41
CA LEU A 345 -16.42 -25.76 34.70
C LEU A 345 -15.47 -25.58 35.89
N ASP A 346 -14.18 -25.37 35.64
CA ASP A 346 -13.17 -25.14 36.68
C ASP A 346 -13.22 -23.71 37.29
N ARG A 347 -14.11 -22.85 36.77
CA ARG A 347 -14.34 -21.45 37.17
C ARG A 347 -13.09 -20.57 37.01
N ARG A 348 -12.09 -21.00 36.24
CA ARG A 348 -10.91 -20.20 35.89
C ARG A 348 -11.22 -19.27 34.73
N VAL A 349 -10.33 -18.30 34.52
CA VAL A 349 -10.37 -17.46 33.32
C VAL A 349 -9.60 -18.19 32.23
N HIS A 350 -10.25 -18.39 31.09
CA HIS A 350 -9.66 -19.00 29.89
C HIS A 350 -9.49 -17.95 28.79
N GLN A 351 -8.58 -18.22 27.85
CA GLN A 351 -8.37 -17.37 26.68
C GLN A 351 -9.08 -17.98 25.47
N LEU A 352 -10.12 -17.30 24.99
CA LEU A 352 -10.77 -17.61 23.73
C LEU A 352 -10.16 -16.73 22.64
N THR A 353 -9.54 -17.35 21.64
CA THR A 353 -8.89 -16.64 20.54
C THR A 353 -9.52 -17.03 19.22
N VAL A 354 -9.70 -16.06 18.33
CA VAL A 354 -9.95 -16.30 16.90
C VAL A 354 -8.79 -15.76 16.09
N THR A 355 -8.31 -16.56 15.14
CA THR A 355 -7.29 -16.18 14.18
C THR A 355 -7.94 -16.14 12.80
N ALA A 356 -7.75 -15.05 12.07
CA ALA A 356 -8.03 -14.98 10.64
C ALA A 356 -6.71 -15.03 9.88
N GLU A 357 -6.65 -15.89 8.88
CA GLU A 357 -5.46 -16.14 8.07
C GLU A 357 -5.83 -16.05 6.59
N ASP A 358 -5.04 -15.29 5.84
CA ASP A 358 -5.08 -15.29 4.40
C ASP A 358 -4.17 -16.40 3.85
N ARG A 359 -4.75 -17.22 2.98
CA ARG A 359 -4.09 -18.37 2.35
C ARG A 359 -4.03 -18.20 0.84
N THR A 360 -3.99 -16.96 0.38
CA THR A 360 -3.88 -16.64 -1.03
C THR A 360 -2.69 -17.38 -1.67
N PRO A 361 -2.88 -18.00 -2.85
CA PRO A 361 -1.77 -18.62 -3.57
C PRO A 361 -0.81 -17.57 -4.16
N SER A 362 -1.18 -16.28 -4.15
CA SER A 362 -0.35 -15.16 -4.59
C SER A 362 0.80 -14.83 -3.62
N VAL A 363 0.88 -15.53 -2.48
CA VAL A 363 2.01 -15.46 -1.55
C VAL A 363 2.54 -16.88 -1.33
N ARG A 364 3.76 -17.14 -1.79
CA ARG A 364 4.47 -18.43 -1.69
C ARG A 364 5.68 -18.37 -0.74
N ASP A 365 6.18 -17.19 -0.39
CA ASP A 365 7.22 -17.07 0.62
C ASP A 365 6.65 -17.39 2.01
N PRO A 366 7.17 -18.41 2.72
CA PRO A 366 6.63 -18.82 4.01
C PRO A 366 6.82 -17.77 5.11
N LYS A 367 7.83 -16.89 5.00
CA LYS A 367 8.03 -15.78 5.95
C LYS A 367 6.95 -14.73 5.76
N ILE A 368 6.62 -14.39 4.52
CA ILE A 368 5.52 -13.47 4.19
C ILE A 368 4.18 -14.12 4.57
N ALA A 369 3.91 -15.36 4.14
CA ALA A 369 2.67 -16.05 4.49
C ALA A 369 2.40 -16.14 6.00
N ALA A 370 3.46 -16.19 6.83
CA ALA A 370 3.33 -16.18 8.27
C ALA A 370 2.82 -14.83 8.84
N THR A 371 2.98 -13.71 8.12
CA THR A 371 2.49 -12.38 8.52
C THR A 371 1.05 -12.11 8.06
N LEU A 372 0.52 -12.91 7.13
CA LEU A 372 -0.83 -12.81 6.57
C LEU A 372 -1.94 -13.29 7.53
N LYS A 373 -1.79 -13.03 8.83
CA LYS A 373 -2.76 -13.42 9.85
C LYS A 373 -2.72 -12.49 11.06
N SER A 374 -3.86 -12.35 11.73
CA SER A 374 -3.97 -11.69 13.02
C SER A 374 -4.97 -12.42 13.90
N SER A 375 -4.94 -12.11 15.19
CA SER A 375 -5.80 -12.76 16.18
C SER A 375 -6.45 -11.76 17.11
N VAL A 376 -7.67 -12.08 17.53
CA VAL A 376 -8.40 -11.39 18.59
C VAL A 376 -8.62 -12.37 19.73
N THR A 377 -8.38 -11.92 20.96
CA THR A 377 -8.45 -12.75 22.16
C THR A 377 -9.36 -12.11 23.20
N TRP A 378 -10.23 -12.92 23.80
CA TRP A 378 -11.10 -12.55 24.92
C TRP A 378 -10.78 -13.42 26.13
N SER A 379 -10.80 -12.80 27.30
CA SER A 379 -10.88 -13.55 28.57
C SER A 379 -12.32 -14.05 28.76
N VAL A 380 -12.52 -15.35 28.99
CA VAL A 380 -13.82 -15.96 29.19
C VAL A 380 -13.88 -16.73 30.51
N ARG A 381 -15.02 -16.69 31.19
CA ARG A 381 -15.26 -17.45 32.43
C ARG A 381 -16.72 -17.89 32.51
N PHE A 382 -16.98 -19.00 33.19
CA PHE A 382 -18.33 -19.40 33.58
C PHE A 382 -19.07 -18.25 34.31
#